data_AF-A0A7C4BMX2-F1
#
_entry.id   AF-A0A7C4BMX2-F1
#
_cell.length_a   1.000
_cell.length_b   1.000
_cell.length_c   1.000
_cell.angle_alpha   90.00
_cell.angle_beta   90.00
_cell.angle_gamma   90.00
#
_symmetry.space_group_name_H-M   'P 1'
#
loop_
_entity.id
_entity.type
_entity.pdbx_description
1 polymer ?
#
loop_
_entity_poly.entity_id
_entity_poly.type
_entity_poly.pdbx_seq_one_letter_code
_entity_poly.pdbx_strand_id
1 'polypeptide(L)'
;MIDKKRIFVIDNKRIAYFLIFVIMFVLTEIGRKIYRPYIYSNDIFDYWIADTIGNLTGTIAIIFFDFAGVNPKHKQGRIFLIIITLGLIVYELLQYYSPRSILDWRDMIATLIAGFISWGIYELLFKKLKEKEITPHNSSYAQ
;
A
#
# COMPACT_ATOMS: atom_id res chain seq x y z
N MET A 1 13.66 -5.93 15.27
CA MET A 1 13.03 -7.14 15.86
C MET A 1 11.52 -6.92 15.91
N ILE A 2 10.75 -7.78 15.24
CA ILE A 2 9.27 -7.76 15.29
C ILE A 2 8.84 -8.19 16.68
N ASP A 3 7.96 -7.42 17.30
CA ASP A 3 7.39 -7.77 18.61
C ASP A 3 6.28 -8.80 18.42
N LYS A 4 6.59 -10.08 18.69
CA LYS A 4 5.65 -11.20 18.50
C LYS A 4 4.33 -10.99 19.24
N LYS A 5 4.31 -10.22 20.35
CA LYS A 5 3.10 -9.93 21.11
C LYS A 5 2.10 -9.08 20.33
N ARG A 6 2.55 -8.26 19.35
CA ARG A 6 1.67 -7.37 18.58
C ARG A 6 0.98 -8.05 17.40
N ILE A 7 1.47 -9.21 16.95
CA ILE A 7 0.94 -9.94 15.80
C ILE A 7 -0.50 -10.42 16.06
N PHE A 8 -0.88 -10.70 17.30
CA PHE A 8 -2.22 -11.16 17.67
C PHE A 8 -3.12 -10.05 18.21
N VAL A 9 -2.65 -8.80 18.29
CA VAL A 9 -3.46 -7.67 18.76
C VAL A 9 -4.24 -7.08 17.59
N ILE A 10 -5.57 -6.99 17.75
CA ILE A 10 -6.44 -6.26 16.82
C ILE A 10 -6.65 -4.87 17.41
N ASP A 11 -6.10 -3.86 16.75
CA ASP A 11 -6.30 -2.45 17.09
C ASP A 11 -6.89 -1.69 15.90
N ASN A 12 -7.40 -0.48 16.15
CA ASN A 12 -8.00 0.36 15.11
C ASN A 12 -7.04 0.65 13.95
N LYS A 13 -5.72 0.62 14.20
CA LYS A 13 -4.69 0.87 13.20
C LYS A 13 -4.61 -0.31 12.24
N ARG A 14 -4.60 -1.52 12.79
CA ARG A 14 -4.61 -2.78 12.04
C ARG A 14 -5.86 -2.92 11.18
N ILE A 15 -7.02 -2.57 11.73
CA ILE A 15 -8.28 -2.56 10.97
C ILE A 15 -8.17 -1.56 9.81
N ALA A 16 -7.65 -0.35 10.05
CA ALA A 16 -7.45 0.64 9.00
C ALA A 16 -6.49 0.14 7.90
N TYR A 17 -5.37 -0.49 8.27
CA TYR A 17 -4.45 -1.09 7.29
C TYR A 17 -5.14 -2.17 6.45
N PHE A 18 -5.91 -3.05 7.10
CA PHE A 18 -6.62 -4.10 6.39
C PHE A 18 -7.69 -3.55 5.44
N LEU A 19 -8.43 -2.52 5.84
CA LEU A 19 -9.41 -1.86 4.97
C LEU A 19 -8.75 -1.20 3.75
N ILE A 20 -7.62 -0.52 3.95
CA ILE A 20 -6.86 0.07 2.83
C ILE A 20 -6.36 -1.03 1.90
N PHE A 21 -5.83 -2.13 2.44
CA PHE A 21 -5.46 -3.29 1.64
C PHE A 21 -6.63 -3.79 0.78
N VAL A 22 -7.80 -4.05 1.38
CA VAL A 22 -8.96 -4.57 0.64
C VAL A 22 -9.38 -3.62 -0.47
N ILE A 23 -9.47 -2.31 -0.18
CA ILE A 23 -9.84 -1.30 -1.18
C ILE A 23 -8.83 -1.29 -2.33
N MET A 24 -7.54 -1.23 -2.01
CA MET A 24 -6.49 -1.14 -3.03
C MET A 24 -6.38 -2.42 -3.85
N PHE A 25 -6.53 -3.59 -3.21
CA PHE A 25 -6.55 -4.88 -3.90
C PHE A 25 -7.73 -4.98 -4.88
N VAL A 26 -8.94 -4.56 -4.45
CA VAL A 26 -10.10 -4.51 -5.35
C VAL A 26 -9.86 -3.56 -6.51
N LEU A 27 -9.27 -2.39 -6.26
CA LEU A 27 -8.89 -1.45 -7.32
C LEU A 27 -7.84 -2.03 -8.28
N THR A 28 -6.88 -2.81 -7.78
CA THR A 28 -5.90 -3.53 -8.60
C THR A 28 -6.60 -4.52 -9.53
N GLU A 29 -7.52 -5.32 -8.99
CA GLU A 29 -8.23 -6.34 -9.78
C GLU A 29 -9.18 -5.71 -10.80
N ILE A 30 -9.92 -4.66 -10.43
CA ILE A 30 -10.72 -3.86 -11.37
C ILE A 30 -9.82 -3.25 -12.45
N GLY A 31 -8.69 -2.67 -12.02
CA GLY A 31 -7.69 -2.06 -12.90
C GLY A 31 -7.18 -3.03 -13.97
N ARG A 32 -6.84 -4.25 -13.56
CA ARG A 32 -6.27 -5.27 -14.45
C ARG A 32 -7.30 -5.99 -15.31
N LYS A 33 -8.49 -6.28 -14.77
CA LYS A 33 -9.49 -7.14 -15.44
C LYS A 33 -10.56 -6.37 -16.20
N ILE A 34 -10.79 -5.11 -15.86
CA ILE A 34 -11.86 -4.30 -16.46
C ILE A 34 -11.27 -3.07 -17.14
N TYR A 35 -10.57 -2.23 -16.38
CA TYR A 35 -10.09 -0.94 -16.88
C TYR A 35 -9.05 -1.08 -18.00
N ARG A 36 -7.96 -1.83 -17.76
CA ARG A 36 -6.89 -2.03 -18.75
C ARG A 36 -7.43 -2.65 -20.06
N PRO A 37 -8.19 -3.77 -20.03
CA PRO A 37 -8.78 -4.32 -21.25
C PRO A 37 -9.69 -3.32 -21.99
N TYR A 38 -10.47 -2.52 -21.27
CA TYR A 38 -11.33 -1.50 -21.87
C TYR A 38 -10.50 -0.41 -22.58
N ILE A 39 -9.44 0.09 -21.96
CA ILE A 39 -8.56 1.10 -22.57
C ILE A 39 -7.93 0.57 -23.86
N TYR A 40 -7.37 -0.65 -23.80
CA TYR A 40 -6.72 -1.27 -24.96
C TYR A 40 -7.72 -1.64 -26.06
N SER A 41 -8.94 -2.09 -25.74
CA SER A 41 -9.92 -2.48 -26.76
C SER A 41 -10.60 -1.31 -27.45
N ASN A 42 -10.47 -0.10 -26.90
CA ASN A 42 -11.04 1.13 -27.46
C ASN A 42 -9.96 2.09 -27.97
N ASP A 43 -8.69 1.67 -28.03
CA ASP A 43 -7.54 2.48 -28.47
C ASP A 43 -7.45 3.84 -27.75
N ILE A 44 -7.81 3.88 -26.47
CA ILE A 44 -7.81 5.11 -25.68
C ILE A 44 -6.38 5.37 -25.18
N PHE A 45 -5.87 6.58 -25.41
CA PHE A 45 -4.63 7.02 -24.79
C PHE A 45 -4.92 7.62 -23.40
N ASP A 46 -4.64 6.86 -22.36
CA ASP A 46 -4.91 7.23 -20.96
C ASP A 46 -3.64 7.66 -20.19
N TYR A 47 -2.60 8.09 -20.89
CA TYR A 47 -1.30 8.44 -20.33
C TYR A 47 -0.62 7.30 -19.56
N TRP A 48 -0.82 6.05 -20.01
CA TRP A 48 -0.20 4.84 -19.47
C TRP A 48 -0.69 4.43 -18.07
N ILE A 49 -1.87 4.93 -17.67
CA ILE A 49 -2.51 4.50 -16.43
C ILE A 49 -2.86 3.01 -16.52
N ALA A 50 -3.38 2.55 -17.65
CA ALA A 50 -3.75 1.15 -17.87
C ALA A 50 -2.57 0.19 -17.66
N ASP A 51 -1.38 0.57 -18.12
CA ASP A 51 -0.15 -0.21 -17.96
C ASP A 51 0.28 -0.26 -16.49
N THR A 52 0.20 0.88 -15.79
CA THR A 52 0.79 1.05 -14.46
C THR A 52 -0.17 0.84 -13.28
N ILE A 53 -1.49 0.77 -13.52
CA ILE A 53 -2.50 0.70 -12.46
C ILE A 53 -2.31 -0.53 -11.54
N GLY A 54 -1.83 -1.63 -12.11
CA GLY A 54 -1.52 -2.85 -11.39
C GLY A 54 -0.42 -2.64 -10.35
N ASN A 55 0.68 -2.01 -10.76
CA ASN A 55 1.82 -1.73 -9.90
C ASN A 55 1.53 -0.62 -8.90
N LEU A 56 0.83 0.44 -9.34
CA LEU A 56 0.46 1.55 -8.46
C LEU A 56 -0.43 1.08 -7.31
N THR A 57 -1.59 0.50 -7.61
CA THR A 57 -2.55 0.09 -6.58
C THR A 57 -2.11 -1.19 -5.87
N GLY A 58 -1.47 -2.12 -6.58
CA GLY A 58 -0.98 -3.38 -6.02
C GLY A 58 0.16 -3.18 -5.02
N THR A 59 1.06 -2.24 -5.28
CA THR A 59 2.12 -1.86 -4.32
C THR A 59 1.53 -1.28 -3.04
N ILE A 60 0.52 -0.41 -3.13
CA ILE A 60 -0.17 0.10 -1.94
C ILE A 60 -0.85 -1.06 -1.21
N ALA A 61 -1.53 -1.95 -1.94
CA ALA A 61 -2.20 -3.10 -1.34
C ALA A 61 -1.25 -4.00 -0.54
N ILE A 62 -0.10 -4.40 -1.12
CA ILE A 62 0.84 -5.31 -0.43
C ILE A 62 1.49 -4.66 0.80
N ILE A 63 1.83 -3.37 0.74
CA ILE A 63 2.37 -2.64 1.90
C ILE A 63 1.37 -2.67 3.06
N PHE A 64 0.11 -2.37 2.80
CA PHE A 64 -0.91 -2.33 3.85
C PHE A 64 -1.37 -3.71 4.31
N PHE A 65 -1.27 -4.74 3.45
CA PHE A 65 -1.43 -6.12 3.85
C PHE A 65 -0.35 -6.54 4.86
N ASP A 66 0.92 -6.25 4.56
CA ASP A 66 2.04 -6.56 5.45
C ASP A 66 1.93 -5.80 6.78
N PHE A 67 1.47 -4.55 6.75
CA PHE A 67 1.22 -3.78 7.96
C PHE A 67 0.06 -4.33 8.78
N ALA A 68 -1.00 -4.81 8.14
CA ALA A 68 -2.08 -5.52 8.80
C ALA A 68 -1.59 -6.85 9.42
N GLY A 69 -0.63 -7.53 8.79
CA GLY A 69 -0.03 -8.76 9.32
C GLY A 69 0.86 -8.51 10.54
N VAL A 70 1.80 -7.57 10.42
CA VAL A 70 2.86 -7.37 11.43
C VAL A 70 2.50 -6.37 12.51
N ASN A 71 1.56 -5.45 12.25
CA ASN A 71 1.22 -4.32 13.13
C ASN A 71 2.48 -3.57 13.62
N PRO A 72 3.24 -2.91 12.72
CA PRO A 72 4.54 -2.33 13.07
C PRO A 72 4.43 -1.14 14.03
N LYS A 73 5.51 -0.86 14.78
CA LYS A 73 5.69 0.45 15.43
C LYS A 73 6.03 1.50 14.38
N HIS A 74 5.85 2.79 14.68
CA HIS A 74 6.02 3.90 13.72
C HIS A 74 7.36 3.85 12.95
N LYS A 75 8.49 3.81 13.67
CA LYS A 75 9.83 3.71 13.03
C LYS A 75 10.00 2.41 12.23
N GLN A 76 9.41 1.30 12.69
CA GLN A 76 9.51 0.02 12.01
C GLN A 76 8.71 0.03 10.69
N GLY A 77 7.51 0.63 10.68
CA GLY A 77 6.70 0.69 9.45
C GLY A 77 7.34 1.58 8.39
N ARG A 78 7.98 2.69 8.77
CA ARG A 78 8.79 3.49 7.83
C ARG A 78 9.87 2.67 7.14
N ILE A 79 10.62 1.89 7.93
CA ILE A 79 11.69 1.02 7.39
C ILE A 79 11.08 -0.06 6.48
N PHE A 80 10.00 -0.70 6.91
CA PHE A 80 9.33 -1.72 6.10
C PHE A 80 8.81 -1.16 4.79
N LEU A 81 8.24 0.04 4.79
CA LEU A 81 7.78 0.69 3.58
C LEU A 81 8.90 0.87 2.56
N ILE A 82 10.07 1.36 3.01
CA ILE A 82 11.25 1.52 2.15
C ILE A 82 11.70 0.16 1.61
N ILE A 83 11.81 -0.85 2.49
CA ILE A 83 12.26 -2.20 2.11
C ILE A 83 11.30 -2.84 1.10
N ILE A 84 9.99 -2.77 1.34
CA ILE A 84 8.96 -3.35 0.45
C ILE A 84 9.00 -2.62 -0.90
N THR A 85 9.01 -1.28 -0.90
CA THR A 85 9.03 -0.51 -2.15
C THR A 85 10.29 -0.78 -2.97
N LEU A 86 11.47 -0.74 -2.35
CA LEU A 86 12.72 -1.06 -3.03
C LEU A 86 12.78 -2.53 -3.47
N GLY A 87 12.25 -3.44 -2.66
CA GLY A 87 12.15 -4.86 -2.98
C GLY A 87 11.29 -5.11 -4.22
N LEU A 88 10.18 -4.39 -4.37
CA LEU A 88 9.33 -4.45 -5.56
C LEU A 88 10.01 -3.84 -6.79
N ILE A 89 10.73 -2.74 -6.64
CA ILE A 89 11.53 -2.16 -7.74
C ILE A 89 12.63 -3.15 -8.19
N VAL A 90 13.30 -3.81 -7.25
CA VAL A 90 14.28 -4.87 -7.56
C VAL A 90 13.59 -6.07 -8.21
N TYR A 91 12.39 -6.44 -7.76
CA TYR A 91 11.60 -7.49 -8.38
C TYR A 91 11.32 -7.20 -9.85
N GLU A 92 10.89 -5.98 -10.19
CA GLU A 92 10.68 -5.53 -11.58
C GLU A 92 11.97 -5.61 -12.41
N LEU A 93 13.11 -5.19 -11.84
CA LEU A 93 14.42 -5.33 -12.49
C LEU A 93 14.79 -6.79 -12.75
N LEU A 94 14.51 -7.69 -11.80
CA LEU A 94 14.78 -9.11 -11.94
C LEU A 94 13.83 -9.79 -12.93
N GLN A 95 12.62 -9.25 -13.10
CA GLN A 95 11.63 -9.73 -14.05
C GLN A 95 12.14 -9.67 -15.49
N TYR A 96 13.10 -8.78 -15.79
CA TYR A 96 13.85 -8.75 -17.05
C TYR A 96 14.47 -10.10 -17.43
N TYR A 97 14.92 -10.89 -16.46
CA TYR A 97 15.51 -12.21 -16.70
C TYR A 97 14.46 -13.31 -16.91
N SER A 98 13.17 -12.99 -16.78
CA SER A 98 12.07 -13.92 -17.01
C SER A 98 11.68 -13.93 -18.49
N PRO A 99 11.59 -15.11 -19.14
CA PRO A 99 11.32 -15.23 -20.58
C PRO A 99 9.92 -14.74 -21.01
N ARG A 100 9.08 -14.30 -20.07
CA ARG A 100 7.71 -13.81 -20.32
C ARG A 100 7.49 -12.34 -19.97
N SER A 101 8.52 -11.62 -19.50
CA SER A 101 8.37 -10.24 -19.03
C SER A 101 9.38 -9.32 -19.68
N ILE A 102 8.89 -8.18 -20.17
CA ILE A 102 9.74 -7.05 -20.57
C ILE A 102 9.89 -6.18 -19.32
N LEU A 103 11.09 -5.66 -19.07
CA LEU A 103 11.31 -4.65 -18.03
C LEU A 103 10.49 -3.40 -18.37
N ASP A 104 9.54 -3.04 -17.52
CA ASP A 104 8.74 -1.82 -17.68
C ASP A 104 9.17 -0.76 -16.66
N TRP A 105 9.93 0.23 -17.15
CA TRP A 105 10.38 1.36 -16.33
C TRP A 105 9.21 2.19 -15.79
N ARG A 106 8.03 2.14 -16.42
CA ARG A 106 6.82 2.83 -15.95
C ARG A 106 6.26 2.16 -14.71
N ASP A 107 6.30 0.83 -14.66
CA ASP A 107 5.89 0.06 -13.49
C ASP A 107 6.82 0.29 -12.30
N MET A 108 8.12 0.49 -12.54
CA MET A 108 9.06 0.94 -11.50
C MET A 108 8.72 2.34 -10.97
N ILE A 109 8.40 3.29 -11.86
CA ILE A 109 7.97 4.65 -11.46
C ILE A 109 6.65 4.59 -10.68
N ALA A 110 5.68 3.81 -11.15
CA ALA A 110 4.41 3.61 -10.48
C ALA A 110 4.58 3.02 -9.08
N THR A 111 5.49 2.05 -8.93
CA THR A 111 5.87 1.45 -7.64
C THR A 111 6.50 2.50 -6.70
N LEU A 112 7.37 3.36 -7.21
CA LEU A 112 7.98 4.44 -6.43
C LEU A 112 6.92 5.46 -5.96
N ILE A 113 6.02 5.87 -6.86
CA ILE A 113 4.90 6.77 -6.54
C ILE A 113 3.98 6.12 -5.50
N ALA A 114 3.65 4.84 -5.65
CA ALA A 114 2.88 4.07 -4.68
C ALA A 114 3.54 4.03 -3.30
N GLY A 115 4.86 3.89 -3.25
CA GLY A 115 5.64 3.98 -2.01
C GLY A 115 5.46 5.34 -1.32
N PHE A 116 5.59 6.45 -2.07
CA PHE A 116 5.35 7.80 -1.54
C PHE A 116 3.91 8.02 -1.06
N ILE A 117 2.92 7.56 -1.83
CA ILE A 117 1.49 7.63 -1.44
C ILE A 117 1.27 6.83 -0.15
N SER A 118 1.79 5.61 -0.08
CA SER A 118 1.69 4.75 1.10
C SER A 118 2.33 5.40 2.32
N TRP A 119 3.45 6.11 2.12
CA TRP A 119 4.13 6.83 3.19
C TRP A 119 3.25 7.96 3.73
N GLY A 120 2.66 8.75 2.83
CA GLY A 120 1.72 9.81 3.21
C GLY A 120 0.53 9.27 3.99
N ILE A 121 -0.12 8.21 3.49
CA ILE A 121 -1.25 7.55 4.18
C ILE A 121 -0.82 7.04 5.56
N TYR A 122 0.34 6.38 5.64
CA TYR A 122 0.87 5.82 6.89
C TYR A 122 1.11 6.89 7.96
N GLU A 123 1.73 8.01 7.60
CA GLU A 123 1.97 9.13 8.53
C GLU A 123 0.66 9.77 9.00
N LEU A 124 -0.31 9.94 8.10
CA LEU A 124 -1.64 10.47 8.44
C LEU A 124 -2.38 9.57 9.43
N LEU A 125 -2.34 8.25 9.21
CA LEU A 125 -2.94 7.28 10.14
C LEU A 125 -2.27 7.35 11.51
N PHE A 126 -0.94 7.33 11.55
CA PHE A 126 -0.20 7.39 12.81
C PHE A 126 -0.49 8.68 13.60
N LYS A 127 -0.55 9.83 12.92
CA LYS A 127 -0.89 11.11 13.55
C LYS A 127 -2.29 11.10 14.15
N LYS A 128 -3.32 10.74 13.36
CA LYS A 128 -4.72 10.71 13.82
C LYS A 128 -4.95 9.73 14.97
N LEU A 129 -4.30 8.57 14.94
CA LEU A 129 -4.46 7.54 15.96
C LEU A 129 -3.75 7.93 17.27
N LYS A 130 -2.60 8.61 17.19
CA LYS A 130 -1.94 9.19 18.35
C LYS A 130 -2.78 10.31 19.00
N GLU A 131 -3.39 11.18 18.19
CA GLU A 131 -4.30 12.23 18.69
C GLU A 131 -5.50 11.63 19.44
N LYS A 132 -6.06 10.52 18.94
CA LYS A 132 -7.17 9.82 19.59
C LYS A 132 -6.78 9.12 20.91
N GLU A 133 -5.53 8.65 21.03
CA GLU A 133 -4.99 8.13 22.30
C GLU A 133 -4.75 9.24 23.34
N ILE A 134 -4.52 10.49 22.92
CA ILE A 134 -4.31 11.66 23.81
C ILE A 134 -5.64 12.34 24.19
N THR A 135 -6.68 12.19 23.36
CA THR A 135 -8.04 12.72 23.59
C THR A 135 -9.08 11.66 23.97
N PRO A 136 -8.82 10.67 24.84
CA PRO A 136 -9.84 9.73 25.24
C PRO A 136 -10.79 10.43 26.23
N HIS A 137 -11.92 10.93 25.74
CA HIS A 137 -13.15 11.12 26.50
C HIS A 137 -13.01 11.74 27.90
N ASN A 138 -12.28 12.86 28.03
CA ASN A 138 -12.31 13.72 29.23
C ASN A 138 -13.62 14.53 29.38
N SER A 139 -14.74 14.03 28.83
CA SER A 139 -16.02 14.75 28.77
C SER A 139 -17.18 14.03 29.46
N SER A 140 -16.91 13.01 30.30
CA SER A 140 -17.97 12.27 31.01
C SER A 140 -17.98 12.43 32.53
N TYR A 141 -17.18 13.33 33.11
CA TYR A 141 -17.15 13.57 34.57
C TYR A 141 -17.23 15.05 34.97
N ALA A 142 -17.85 15.89 34.14
CA ALA A 142 -18.08 17.29 34.47
C ALA A 142 -19.57 17.66 34.27
N GLN A 143 -20.48 16.93 34.93
CA GLN A 143 -21.82 17.40 35.31
C GLN A 143 -22.23 16.72 36.61
#